data_AF-A0A7S3INU8-F1
#
_entry.id   AF-A0A7S3INU8-F1
#
_cell.length_a   1.000
_cell.length_b   1.000
_cell.length_c   1.000
_cell.angle_alpha   90.00
_cell.angle_beta   90.00
_cell.angle_gamma   90.00
#
_symmetry.space_group_name_H-M   'P 1'
#
loop_
_entity.id
_entity.type
_entity.pdbx_description
1 polymer ?
#
loop_
_entity_poly.entity_id
_entity_poly.type
_entity_poly.pdbx_seq_one_letter_code
_entity_poly.pdbx_strand_id
1 'polypeptide(L)'
;MFMNGMKESTEKEIHVKDWSFNSYLLMMEYLYTGSIQNLNSRVALDLLGLADQYLLDRLKFLCENTLTQNVDNENVISTLIEANKYQSAELKKYCINFLIKNFQEVSSSKQFEELEYFPSLLLEVTRLMASNVNAREISH
;
A
#
# COMPACT_ATOMS: atom_id res chain seq x y z
N MET A 1 -15.76 -9.86 -15.09
CA MET A 1 -16.94 -9.78 -14.21
C MET A 1 -18.26 -9.88 -15.00
N PHE A 2 -18.53 -8.98 -15.95
CA PHE A 2 -19.86 -8.87 -16.58
C PHE A 2 -20.14 -9.68 -17.84
N MET A 3 -19.13 -10.26 -18.48
CA MET A 3 -19.29 -10.82 -19.85
C MET A 3 -19.28 -12.35 -19.93
N ASN A 4 -19.04 -13.06 -18.82
CA ASN A 4 -18.68 -14.50 -18.87
C ASN A 4 -19.59 -15.43 -18.05
N GLY A 5 -20.90 -15.14 -17.91
CA GLY A 5 -21.85 -16.10 -17.34
C GLY A 5 -21.72 -16.37 -15.83
N MET A 6 -20.94 -15.57 -15.09
CA MET A 6 -20.92 -15.58 -13.62
C MET A 6 -22.22 -14.98 -13.07
N LYS A 7 -22.53 -15.17 -11.78
CA LYS A 7 -23.75 -14.63 -11.15
C LYS A 7 -23.95 -13.14 -11.46
N GLU A 8 -22.86 -12.39 -11.39
CA GLU A 8 -22.76 -10.95 -11.63
C GLU A 8 -23.04 -10.54 -13.09
N SER A 9 -23.05 -11.49 -14.04
CA SER A 9 -23.46 -11.21 -15.43
C SER A 9 -24.99 -11.18 -15.61
N THR A 10 -25.75 -11.68 -14.63
CA THR A 10 -27.22 -11.75 -14.67
C THR A 10 -27.90 -10.94 -13.56
N GLU A 11 -27.18 -10.60 -12.50
CA GLU A 11 -27.70 -9.79 -11.39
C GLU A 11 -27.67 -8.29 -11.72
N LYS A 12 -28.72 -7.56 -11.31
CA LYS A 12 -28.84 -6.11 -11.49
C LYS A 12 -28.13 -5.29 -10.41
N GLU A 13 -27.77 -5.94 -9.31
CA GLU A 13 -27.15 -5.34 -8.14
C GLU A 13 -25.86 -6.10 -7.84
N ILE A 14 -24.80 -5.37 -7.49
CA ILE A 14 -23.54 -5.95 -7.05
C ILE A 14 -23.30 -5.51 -5.62
N HIS A 15 -23.22 -6.48 -4.71
CA HIS A 15 -22.85 -6.23 -3.33
C HIS A 15 -21.34 -6.21 -3.18
N VAL A 16 -20.78 -5.01 -3.05
CA VAL A 16 -19.38 -4.81 -2.72
C VAL A 16 -19.21 -4.99 -1.23
N LYS A 17 -18.46 -6.02 -0.84
CA LYS A 17 -18.07 -6.27 0.55
C LYS A 17 -16.66 -5.71 0.79
N ASP A 18 -16.33 -5.50 2.06
CA ASP A 18 -14.97 -5.23 2.54
C ASP A 18 -14.41 -3.80 2.31
N TRP A 19 -15.14 -2.91 1.62
CA TRP A 19 -14.69 -1.54 1.37
C TRP A 19 -15.63 -0.49 1.94
N SER A 20 -15.05 0.64 2.36
CA SER A 20 -15.85 1.80 2.77
C SER A 20 -16.63 2.38 1.58
N PHE A 21 -17.86 2.85 1.83
CA PHE A 21 -18.67 3.51 0.82
C PHE A 21 -17.93 4.70 0.17
N ASN A 22 -17.19 5.45 0.98
CA ASN A 22 -16.44 6.63 0.53
C ASN A 22 -15.32 6.25 -0.45
N SER A 23 -14.53 5.22 -0.14
CA SER A 23 -13.43 4.76 -1.00
C SER A 23 -13.98 4.23 -2.32
N TYR A 24 -15.11 3.51 -2.28
CA TYR A 24 -15.78 3.02 -3.48
C TYR A 24 -16.37 4.14 -4.34
N LEU A 25 -16.99 5.14 -3.71
CA LEU A 25 -17.52 6.31 -4.41
C LEU A 25 -16.41 7.09 -5.14
N LEU A 26 -15.25 7.26 -4.50
CA LEU A 26 -14.09 7.91 -5.12
C LEU A 26 -13.50 7.10 -6.28
N MET A 27 -13.46 5.77 -6.17
CA MET A 27 -13.11 4.91 -7.30
C MET A 27 -14.08 5.12 -8.47
N MET A 28 -15.38 5.19 -8.20
CA MET A 28 -16.38 5.47 -9.23
C MET A 28 -16.19 6.86 -9.84
N GLU A 29 -16.01 7.90 -9.03
CA GLU A 29 -15.72 9.25 -9.53
C GLU A 29 -14.50 9.27 -10.46
N TYR A 30 -13.42 8.57 -10.08
CA TYR A 30 -12.24 8.42 -10.92
C TYR A 30 -12.55 7.71 -12.25
N LEU A 31 -13.33 6.63 -12.24
CA LEU A 31 -13.70 5.91 -13.47
C LEU A 31 -14.49 6.78 -14.45
N TYR A 32 -15.32 7.69 -13.95
CA TYR A 32 -16.13 8.58 -14.79
C TYR A 32 -15.41 9.87 -15.20
N THR A 33 -14.49 10.39 -14.38
CA THR A 33 -13.86 11.70 -14.61
C THR A 33 -12.39 11.61 -15.01
N GLY A 34 -11.73 10.48 -14.75
CA GLY A 34 -10.29 10.30 -14.91
C GLY A 34 -9.44 11.00 -13.84
N SER A 35 -10.06 11.58 -12.80
CA SER A 35 -9.36 12.37 -11.78
C SER A 35 -9.97 12.19 -10.39
N ILE A 36 -9.17 12.47 -9.35
CA ILE A 36 -9.65 12.57 -7.97
C ILE A 36 -9.16 13.89 -7.41
N GLN A 37 -10.07 14.69 -6.87
CA GLN A 37 -9.72 15.92 -6.19
C GLN A 37 -9.48 15.63 -4.70
N ASN A 38 -8.34 16.13 -4.17
CA ASN A 38 -8.00 16.06 -2.75
C ASN A 38 -7.92 14.64 -2.15
N LEU A 39 -7.12 13.76 -2.74
CA LEU A 39 -6.84 12.45 -2.17
C LEU A 39 -5.97 12.57 -0.91
N ASN A 40 -6.53 12.24 0.25
CA ASN A 40 -5.79 12.15 1.52
C ASN A 40 -5.15 10.76 1.70
N SER A 41 -4.12 10.66 2.54
CA SER A 41 -3.36 9.42 2.76
C SER A 41 -4.20 8.25 3.30
N ARG A 42 -5.13 8.52 4.23
CA ARG A 42 -6.00 7.49 4.81
C ARG A 42 -6.90 6.85 3.76
N VAL A 43 -7.51 7.66 2.91
CA VAL A 43 -8.37 7.20 1.82
C VAL A 43 -7.55 6.59 0.69
N ALA A 44 -6.33 7.07 0.47
CA ALA A 44 -5.42 6.50 -0.53
C ALA A 44 -5.06 5.04 -0.24
N LEU A 45 -4.95 4.62 1.03
CA LEU A 45 -4.72 3.21 1.38
C LEU A 45 -5.89 2.31 0.97
N ASP A 46 -7.12 2.68 1.34
CA ASP A 46 -8.31 1.92 0.93
C ASP A 46 -8.46 1.91 -0.60
N LEU A 47 -8.18 3.04 -1.23
CA LEU A 47 -8.31 3.20 -2.68
C LEU A 47 -7.22 2.42 -3.43
N LEU A 48 -6.03 2.26 -2.86
CA LEU A 48 -4.98 1.39 -3.39
C LEU A 48 -5.47 -0.05 -3.48
N GLY A 49 -6.14 -0.53 -2.43
CA GLY A 49 -6.70 -1.88 -2.41
C GLY A 49 -7.86 -2.07 -3.38
N LEU A 50 -8.74 -1.08 -3.53
CA LEU A 50 -9.75 -1.07 -4.59
C LEU A 50 -9.12 -1.06 -5.99
N ALA A 51 -8.11 -0.23 -6.20
CA ALA A 51 -7.42 -0.14 -7.48
C ALA A 51 -6.75 -1.47 -7.85
N ASP A 52 -6.18 -2.17 -6.88
CA ASP A 52 -5.61 -3.51 -7.08
C ASP A 52 -6.71 -4.54 -7.39
N GLN A 53 -7.79 -4.58 -6.60
CA GLN A 53 -8.90 -5.52 -6.80
C GLN A 53 -9.60 -5.36 -8.16
N TYR A 54 -9.77 -4.13 -8.63
CA TYR A 54 -10.43 -3.82 -9.91
C TYR A 54 -9.44 -3.65 -11.08
N LEU A 55 -8.14 -3.91 -10.87
CA LEU A 55 -7.08 -3.83 -11.89
C LEU A 55 -6.98 -2.46 -12.56
N LEU A 56 -7.04 -1.39 -11.75
CA LEU A 56 -6.99 0.00 -12.18
C LEU A 56 -5.57 0.56 -12.01
N ASP A 57 -4.64 0.17 -12.89
CA ASP A 57 -3.21 0.48 -12.75
C ASP A 57 -2.89 1.98 -12.60
N ARG A 58 -3.59 2.85 -13.35
CA ARG A 58 -3.39 4.30 -13.26
C ARG A 58 -3.84 4.87 -11.92
N LEU A 59 -4.93 4.34 -11.37
CA LEU A 59 -5.43 4.73 -10.06
C LEU A 59 -4.49 4.22 -8.97
N LYS A 60 -4.01 2.98 -9.12
CA LYS A 60 -3.02 2.37 -8.24
C LYS A 60 -1.77 3.25 -8.16
N PHE A 61 -1.20 3.62 -9.30
CA PHE A 61 -0.04 4.53 -9.36
C PHE A 61 -0.29 5.89 -8.69
N LEU A 62 -1.48 6.47 -8.89
CA LEU A 62 -1.85 7.73 -8.23
C LEU A 62 -1.86 7.57 -6.70
N CYS A 63 -2.47 6.50 -6.19
CA CYS A 63 -2.51 6.20 -4.76
C CYS A 63 -1.09 5.98 -4.21
N GLU A 64 -0.25 5.21 -4.91
CA GLU A 64 1.14 4.96 -4.53
C GLU A 64 1.94 6.26 -4.41
N ASN A 65 1.81 7.17 -5.37
CA ASN A 65 2.49 8.45 -5.33
C ASN A 65 2.00 9.30 -4.15
N THR A 66 0.69 9.37 -3.90
CA THR A 66 0.14 10.09 -2.75
C THR A 66 0.64 9.50 -1.43
N LEU A 67 0.66 8.18 -1.28
CA LEU A 67 1.12 7.51 -0.07
C LEU A 67 2.62 7.75 0.16
N THR A 68 3.43 7.64 -0.90
CA THR A 68 4.89 7.88 -0.87
C THR A 68 5.23 9.27 -0.31
N GLN A 69 4.48 10.31 -0.70
CA GLN A 69 4.71 11.68 -0.23
C GLN A 69 4.30 11.91 1.23
N ASN A 70 3.49 11.02 1.82
CA ASN A 70 2.96 11.15 3.18
C ASN A 70 3.57 10.13 4.16
N VAL A 71 4.57 9.33 3.74
CA VAL A 71 5.22 8.37 4.65
C VAL A 71 5.99 9.12 5.74
N ASP A 72 5.77 8.70 6.99
CA ASP A 72 6.46 9.18 8.19
C ASP A 72 6.84 8.01 9.12
N ASN A 73 7.49 8.32 10.23
CA ASN A 73 7.95 7.32 11.20
C ASN A 73 6.79 6.58 11.90
N GLU A 74 5.60 7.18 11.97
CA GLU A 74 4.43 6.60 12.62
C GLU A 74 3.63 5.68 11.69
N ASN A 75 3.69 5.92 10.38
CA ASN A 75 2.87 5.24 9.37
C ASN A 75 3.65 4.34 8.40
N VAL A 76 4.99 4.37 8.42
CA VAL A 76 5.81 3.61 7.47
C VAL A 76 5.55 2.10 7.52
N ILE A 77 5.32 1.54 8.73
CA ILE A 77 5.11 0.10 8.90
C ILE A 77 3.75 -0.34 8.35
N SER A 78 2.68 0.37 8.72
CA SER A 78 1.34 0.08 8.22
C SER A 78 1.27 0.25 6.70
N THR A 79 1.90 1.31 6.16
CA THR A 79 2.00 1.51 4.71
C THR A 79 2.80 0.41 4.02
N LEU A 80 3.88 -0.08 4.64
CA LEU A 80 4.68 -1.19 4.11
C LEU A 80 3.88 -2.50 4.03
N ILE A 81 3.09 -2.80 5.07
CA ILE A 81 2.23 -3.99 5.11
C ILE A 81 1.18 -3.93 3.99
N GLU A 82 0.50 -2.79 3.84
CA GLU A 82 -0.51 -2.62 2.80
C GLU A 82 0.12 -2.62 1.39
N ALA A 83 1.31 -2.02 1.22
CA ALA A 83 2.05 -2.07 -0.03
C ALA A 83 2.42 -3.51 -0.42
N ASN A 84 2.80 -4.34 0.55
CA ASN A 84 3.05 -5.76 0.34
C ASN A 84 1.76 -6.52 -0.01
N LYS A 85 0.65 -6.22 0.66
CA LYS A 85 -0.66 -6.85 0.45
C LYS A 85 -1.22 -6.58 -0.95
N TYR A 86 -1.19 -5.33 -1.41
CA TYR A 86 -1.70 -4.93 -2.73
C TYR A 86 -0.64 -4.95 -3.83
N GLN A 87 0.44 -5.72 -3.63
CA GLN A 87 1.49 -5.95 -4.63
C GLN A 87 2.03 -4.65 -5.25
N SER A 88 2.20 -3.61 -4.42
CA SER A 88 2.75 -2.33 -4.82
C SER A 88 4.27 -2.33 -4.63
N ALA A 89 4.99 -2.70 -5.69
CA ALA A 89 6.44 -2.88 -5.62
C ALA A 89 7.20 -1.57 -5.34
N GLU A 90 6.80 -0.46 -5.99
CA GLU A 90 7.47 0.83 -5.85
C GLU A 90 7.22 1.45 -4.46
N LEU A 91 5.98 1.42 -3.97
CA LEU A 91 5.66 1.90 -2.62
C LEU A 91 6.38 1.05 -1.56
N LYS A 92 6.36 -0.28 -1.70
CA LYS A 92 7.08 -1.19 -0.79
C LYS A 92 8.57 -0.85 -0.74
N LYS A 93 9.21 -0.67 -1.90
CA LYS A 93 10.63 -0.31 -1.98
C LYS A 93 10.92 1.03 -1.31
N TYR A 94 10.04 2.01 -1.50
CA TYR A 94 10.16 3.31 -0.85
C TYR A 94 10.05 3.20 0.67
N CYS A 95 9.02 2.52 1.18
CA CYS A 95 8.81 2.31 2.61
C CYS A 95 9.99 1.57 3.25
N ILE A 96 10.54 0.53 2.60
CA ILE A 96 11.72 -0.18 3.09
C ILE A 96 12.93 0.76 3.18
N ASN A 97 13.18 1.57 2.15
CA ASN A 97 14.31 2.51 2.17
C ASN A 97 14.15 3.58 3.26
N PHE A 98 12.93 4.08 3.47
CA PHE A 98 12.62 5.01 4.55
C PHE A 98 12.84 4.36 5.92
N LEU A 99 12.34 3.13 6.11
CA LEU A 99 12.51 2.35 7.34
C LEU A 99 13.99 2.13 7.66
N ILE A 100 14.80 1.75 6.68
CA ILE A 100 16.23 1.52 6.88
C ILE A 100 16.97 2.82 7.32
N LYS A 101 16.56 3.98 6.77
CA LYS A 101 17.14 5.28 7.13
C LYS A 101 16.78 5.70 8.56
N ASN A 102 15.53 5.46 8.97
CA ASN A 102 14.99 5.86 10.27
C ASN A 102 14.87 4.69 11.26
N PHE A 103 15.65 3.62 11.04
CA PHE A 103 15.47 2.35 11.74
C PHE A 103 15.57 2.49 13.27
N GLN A 104 16.46 3.33 13.77
CA GLN A 104 16.64 3.52 15.22
C GLN A 104 15.36 4.02 15.91
N GLU A 105 14.63 4.92 15.25
CA GLU A 105 13.40 5.49 15.79
C GLU A 105 12.23 4.53 15.59
N VAL A 106 12.09 3.99 14.38
CA VAL A 106 10.95 3.13 14.02
C VAL A 106 11.01 1.77 14.73
N SER A 107 12.20 1.19 14.94
CA SER A 107 12.34 -0.12 15.63
C SER A 107 11.90 -0.09 17.09
N SER A 108 11.86 1.09 17.71
CA SER A 108 11.38 1.28 19.09
C SER A 108 9.88 1.60 19.15
N SER A 109 9.22 1.76 17.99
CA SER A 109 7.80 2.07 17.91
C SER A 109 6.95 0.80 18.03
N LYS A 110 5.73 0.94 18.58
CA LYS A 110 4.78 -0.18 18.67
C LYS A 110 4.35 -0.70 17.30
N GLN A 111 4.32 0.18 16.30
CA GLN A 111 3.98 -0.18 14.93
C GLN A 111 4.94 -1.22 14.36
N PHE A 112 6.21 -1.21 14.77
CA PHE A 112 7.18 -2.22 14.33
C PHE A 112 6.81 -3.64 14.81
N GLU A 113 6.14 -3.78 15.95
CA GLU A 113 5.66 -5.07 16.47
C GLU A 113 4.62 -5.69 15.52
N GLU A 114 3.90 -4.89 14.73
CA GLU A 114 2.94 -5.41 13.74
C GLU A 114 3.61 -6.30 12.67
N LEU A 115 4.91 -6.12 12.41
CA LEU A 115 5.65 -6.98 11.48
C LEU A 115 5.81 -8.42 11.99
N GLU A 116 5.60 -8.69 13.28
CA GLU A 116 5.63 -10.06 13.83
C GLU A 116 4.59 -10.95 13.15
N TYR A 117 3.45 -10.38 12.76
CA TYR A 117 2.39 -11.09 12.03
C TYR A 117 2.75 -11.36 10.55
N PHE A 118 3.83 -10.77 10.04
CA PHE A 118 4.27 -10.87 8.64
C PHE A 118 5.73 -11.36 8.56
N PRO A 119 6.01 -12.64 8.88
CA PRO A 119 7.38 -13.15 9.02
C PRO A 119 8.21 -13.07 7.73
N SER A 120 7.58 -13.19 6.56
CA SER A 120 8.27 -13.04 5.26
C SER A 120 8.77 -11.61 5.04
N LEU A 121 7.94 -10.62 5.39
CA LEU A 121 8.26 -9.20 5.27
C LEU A 121 9.32 -8.79 6.29
N LEU A 122 9.22 -9.28 7.52
CA LEU A 122 10.24 -9.09 8.56
C LEU A 122 11.59 -9.68 8.15
N LEU A 123 11.60 -10.88 7.58
CA LEU A 123 12.82 -11.52 7.07
C LEU A 123 13.46 -10.73 5.92
N GLU A 124 12.63 -10.15 5.06
CA GLU A 124 13.09 -9.28 3.97
C GLU A 124 13.74 -8.00 4.51
N VAL A 125 13.07 -7.30 5.43
CA VAL A 125 13.59 -6.09 6.07
C VAL A 125 14.91 -6.38 6.80
N THR A 126 14.98 -7.45 7.59
CA THR A 126 16.19 -7.82 8.35
C THR A 126 17.38 -8.16 7.44
N ARG A 127 17.15 -8.88 6.32
CA ARG A 127 18.20 -9.15 5.32
C ARG A 127 18.73 -7.88 4.68
N LEU A 128 17.83 -6.95 4.35
CA LEU A 128 18.22 -5.67 3.73
C LEU A 128 18.97 -4.78 4.73
N MET A 129 18.56 -4.77 6.00
CA MET A 129 19.29 -4.10 7.08
C MET A 129 20.70 -4.65 7.23
N ALA A 130 20.87 -5.97 7.32
CA ALA A 130 22.19 -6.61 7.44
C ALA A 130 23.10 -6.28 6.24
N SER A 131 22.54 -6.27 5.03
CA SER A 131 23.29 -5.91 3.81
C SER A 131 23.73 -4.45 3.82
N ASN A 132 22.91 -3.54 4.36
CA ASN A 132 23.25 -2.11 4.42
C ASN A 132 24.30 -1.80 5.51
N VAL A 133 24.30 -2.52 6.63
CA VAL A 133 25.35 -2.41 7.66
C VAL A 133 26.72 -2.78 7.05
N ASN A 134 26.79 -3.90 6.34
CA ASN A 134 28.02 -4.32 5.66
C ASN A 134 28.50 -3.30 4.61
N ALA A 135 27.59 -2.63 3.89
CA ALA A 135 27.96 -1.60 2.91
C ALA A 135 28.56 -0.34 3.54
N ARG A 136 28.16 0.02 4.77
CA ARG A 136 28.72 1.16 5.51
C ARG A 136 30.11 0.88 6.08
N GLU A 137 30.42 -0.38 6.40
CA GLU A 137 31.75 -0.77 6.89
C GLU A 137 32.81 -0.83 5.80
N ILE A 138 32.43 -1.03 4.53
CA ILE A 138 33.37 -1.12 3.39
C ILE A 138 33.72 0.28 2.81
N SER A 139 32.95 1.31 3.18
CA SER A 139 33.14 2.69 2.69
C SER A 139 33.96 3.59 3.64
N HIS A 140 34.51 3.02 4.71
CA HIS A 140 35.47 3.63 5.63
C HIS A 140 36.82 2.92 5.55
#